data_AF-A0A7J0DFG1-F1
#
_entry.id   AF-A0A7J0DFG1-F1
#
_cell.length_a   1.000
_cell.length_b   1.000
_cell.length_c   1.000
_cell.angle_alpha   90.00
_cell.angle_beta   90.00
_cell.angle_gamma   90.00
#
_symmetry.space_group_name_H-M   'P 1'
#
loop_
_entity.id
_entity.type
_entity.pdbx_description
1 polymer ?
#
loop_
_entity_poly.entity_id
_entity_poly.type
_entity_poly.pdbx_seq_one_letter_code
_entity_poly.pdbx_strand_id
1 'polypeptide(L)'
;MGEKKCLNSELWHACAGPLVSLPTVGSRVVYFPQGHSEQEEQKDTCVPVELGIPSKQPTNYFCKTLTASDTSTHGGFSVPRRAAEKVFPPLDFSQQPPCQELIARDLHDIEWKFRHIFRGR
;
A
#
# COMPACT_ATOMS: atom_id res chain seq x y z
N MET A 1 -3.66 -31.13 0.88
CA MET A 1 -4.41 -30.21 1.75
C MET A 1 -3.69 -28.88 1.65
N GLY A 2 -4.15 -27.98 0.76
CA GLY A 2 -3.45 -26.71 0.50
C GLY A 2 -3.58 -25.79 1.70
N GLU A 3 -2.47 -25.21 2.16
CA GLU A 3 -2.50 -24.13 3.15
C GLU A 3 -3.39 -23.02 2.61
N LYS A 4 -4.43 -22.65 3.37
CA LYS A 4 -5.27 -21.51 3.02
C LYS A 4 -4.40 -20.27 3.22
N LYS A 5 -3.90 -19.72 2.12
CA LYS A 5 -3.18 -18.45 2.12
C LYS A 5 -4.11 -17.36 2.66
N CYS A 6 -3.80 -16.85 3.84
CA CYS A 6 -4.50 -15.71 4.41
C CYS A 6 -3.90 -14.44 3.80
N LEU A 7 -4.73 -13.62 3.15
CA LEU A 7 -4.34 -12.30 2.67
C LEU A 7 -3.82 -11.46 3.83
N ASN A 8 -2.72 -10.72 3.62
CA ASN A 8 -2.21 -9.77 4.60
C ASN A 8 -3.22 -8.62 4.76
N SER A 9 -3.89 -8.57 5.92
CA SER A 9 -4.95 -7.58 6.17
C SER A 9 -4.44 -6.14 6.21
N GLU A 10 -3.24 -5.90 6.74
CA GLU A 10 -2.65 -4.56 6.80
C GLU A 10 -2.32 -4.03 5.40
N LEU A 11 -1.72 -4.87 4.56
CA LEU A 11 -1.42 -4.52 3.17
C LEU A 11 -2.70 -4.28 2.37
N TRP A 12 -3.74 -5.11 2.58
CA TRP A 12 -5.02 -4.93 1.92
C TRP A 12 -5.66 -3.59 2.27
N HIS A 13 -5.68 -3.21 3.56
CA HIS A 13 -6.20 -1.90 3.96
C HIS A 13 -5.34 -0.76 3.41
N ALA A 14 -4.01 -0.87 3.42
CA ALA A 14 -3.12 0.13 2.82
C ALA A 14 -3.44 0.39 1.34
N CYS A 15 -3.75 -0.66 0.58
CA CYS A 15 -4.16 -0.58 -0.82
C CYS A 15 -5.60 -0.06 -1.00
N ALA A 16 -6.54 -0.49 -0.16
CA ALA A 16 -7.95 -0.08 -0.25
C ALA A 16 -8.15 1.42 0.05
N GLY A 17 -7.25 2.00 0.84
CA GLY A 17 -7.24 3.42 1.16
C GLY A 17 -7.95 3.78 2.47
N PRO A 18 -7.73 5.00 2.99
CA PRO A 18 -8.09 5.38 4.35
C PRO A 18 -9.59 5.45 4.62
N LEU A 19 -10.42 5.57 3.56
CA LEU A 19 -11.87 5.64 3.65
C LEU A 19 -12.55 4.26 3.70
N VAL A 20 -11.80 3.19 3.46
CA VAL A 20 -12.35 1.82 3.48
C VAL A 20 -12.34 1.26 4.89
N SER A 21 -13.49 0.75 5.31
CA SER A 21 -13.63 -0.05 6.53
C SER A 21 -14.61 -1.19 6.28
N LEU A 22 -14.16 -2.42 6.51
CA LEU A 22 -15.02 -3.59 6.44
C LEU A 22 -15.78 -3.80 7.77
N PRO A 23 -17.04 -4.24 7.75
CA PRO A 23 -17.77 -4.60 8.95
C PRO A 23 -17.07 -5.80 9.64
N THR A 24 -17.09 -5.81 10.96
CA THR A 24 -16.54 -6.94 11.73
C THR A 24 -17.42 -8.17 11.55
N VAL A 25 -16.82 -9.36 11.44
CA VAL A 25 -17.57 -10.63 11.38
C VAL A 25 -18.49 -10.75 12.59
N GLY A 26 -19.77 -11.03 12.37
CA GLY A 26 -20.79 -11.12 13.41
C GLY A 26 -21.46 -9.79 13.79
N SER A 27 -21.03 -8.66 13.21
CA SER A 27 -21.72 -7.38 13.37
C SER A 27 -23.03 -7.33 12.57
N ARG A 28 -24.01 -6.56 13.07
CA ARG A 28 -25.24 -6.27 12.31
C ARG A 28 -24.95 -5.17 11.30
N VAL A 29 -25.38 -5.36 10.06
CA VAL A 29 -25.25 -4.39 8.98
C VAL A 29 -26.60 -4.17 8.31
N VAL A 30 -26.79 -3.01 7.70
CA VAL A 30 -27.91 -2.75 6.80
C VAL A 30 -27.40 -2.88 5.38
N TYR A 31 -28.04 -3.75 4.60
CA TYR A 31 -27.73 -3.91 3.18
C TYR A 31 -28.65 -3.00 2.36
N PHE A 32 -28.05 -2.21 1.47
CA PHE A 32 -28.76 -1.33 0.55
C PHE A 32 -28.62 -1.88 -0.87
N PRO A 33 -29.62 -2.59 -1.41
CA PRO A 33 -29.55 -3.15 -2.77
C PRO A 33 -29.26 -2.09 -3.84
N GLN A 34 -29.80 -0.87 -3.67
CA GLN A 34 -29.54 0.25 -4.58
C GLN A 34 -28.06 0.63 -4.64
N GLY A 35 -27.40 0.76 -3.47
CA GLY A 35 -25.97 1.09 -3.42
C GLY A 35 -25.08 -0.01 -4.04
N HIS A 36 -25.53 -1.26 -4.02
CA HIS A 36 -24.85 -2.34 -4.74
C HIS A 36 -24.94 -2.15 -6.26
N SER A 37 -26.14 -1.88 -6.80
CA SER A 37 -26.32 -1.61 -8.24
C SER A 37 -25.56 -0.37 -8.71
N GLU A 38 -25.52 0.70 -7.89
CA GLU A 38 -24.72 1.90 -8.18
C GLU A 38 -23.22 1.56 -8.33
N GLN A 39 -22.66 0.73 -7.45
CA GLN A 39 -21.26 0.29 -7.55
C GLN A 39 -21.01 -0.63 -8.75
N GLU A 40 -21.97 -1.48 -9.13
CA GLU A 40 -21.87 -2.34 -10.32
C GLU A 40 -21.87 -1.52 -11.63
N GLU A 41 -22.63 -0.41 -11.67
CA GLU A 41 -22.68 0.50 -12.82
C GLU A 41 -21.46 1.43 -12.88
N GLN A 42 -20.95 1.84 -11.72
CA GLN A 42 -19.86 2.81 -11.59
C GLN A 42 -18.49 2.14 -11.67
N LYS A 43 -18.14 1.63 -12.86
CA LYS A 43 -16.85 0.93 -13.09
C LYS A 43 -15.60 1.83 -13.04
N ASP A 44 -15.75 3.17 -12.99
CA ASP A 44 -14.63 4.12 -13.18
C ASP A 44 -14.58 5.34 -12.23
N THR A 45 -15.44 5.46 -11.21
CA THR A 45 -15.43 6.67 -10.35
C THR A 45 -15.58 6.33 -8.87
N CYS A 46 -14.51 6.55 -8.10
CA CYS A 46 -14.54 6.54 -6.63
C CYS A 46 -15.00 7.92 -6.14
N VAL A 47 -16.22 8.01 -5.60
CA VAL A 47 -16.69 9.21 -4.88
C VAL A 47 -16.19 9.16 -3.43
N PRO A 48 -15.54 10.21 -2.91
CA PRO A 48 -15.15 10.24 -1.50
C PRO A 48 -16.40 10.39 -0.63
N VAL A 49 -16.75 9.34 0.11
CA VAL A 49 -17.73 9.42 1.18
C VAL A 49 -17.01 9.79 2.47
N GLU A 50 -17.21 11.02 2.95
CA GLU A 50 -16.67 11.50 4.23
C GLU A 50 -17.61 11.06 5.37
N LEU A 51 -17.63 9.75 5.64
CA LEU A 51 -18.19 9.21 6.88
C LEU A 51 -17.06 9.17 7.90
N GLY A 52 -17.28 9.68 9.13
CA GLY A 52 -16.32 9.72 10.23
C GLY A 52 -15.92 8.35 10.80
N ILE A 53 -15.53 7.44 9.91
CA ILE A 53 -15.18 6.05 10.21
C ILE A 53 -13.72 6.01 10.66
N PRO A 54 -13.41 5.33 11.78
CA PRO A 54 -12.03 5.15 12.21
C PRO A 54 -11.26 4.30 11.18
N SER A 55 -10.22 4.91 10.60
CA SER A 55 -9.34 4.30 9.62
C SER A 55 -8.63 3.06 10.17
N LYS A 56 -8.60 1.99 9.36
CA LYS A 56 -7.86 0.74 9.63
C LYS A 56 -6.49 0.70 8.95
N GLN A 57 -5.96 1.86 8.55
CA GLN A 57 -4.67 1.95 7.89
C GLN A 57 -3.53 1.48 8.81
N PRO A 58 -2.52 0.78 8.28
CA PRO A 58 -1.34 0.43 9.07
C PRO A 58 -0.60 1.71 9.52
N THR A 59 0.13 1.63 10.62
CA THR A 59 0.89 2.79 11.12
C THR A 59 2.26 2.93 10.44
N ASN A 60 2.84 1.82 9.97
CA ASN A 60 4.17 1.77 9.35
C ASN A 60 4.12 1.52 7.84
N TYR A 61 3.60 2.50 7.09
CA TYR A 61 3.59 2.49 5.63
C TYR A 61 3.80 3.91 5.07
N PHE A 62 3.99 3.99 3.75
CA PHE A 62 3.89 5.22 2.99
C PHE A 62 3.17 4.95 1.67
N CYS A 63 2.47 5.96 1.15
CA CYS A 63 1.91 5.97 -0.19
C CYS A 63 2.51 7.15 -0.96
N LYS A 64 2.83 6.93 -2.24
CA LYS A 64 3.37 7.97 -3.12
C LYS A 64 2.68 7.87 -4.48
N THR A 65 2.14 8.99 -4.96
CA THR A 65 1.73 9.14 -6.36
C THR A 65 2.98 9.08 -7.24
N LEU A 66 3.01 8.13 -8.17
CA LEU A 66 4.12 7.98 -9.10
C LEU A 66 4.25 9.22 -9.99
N THR A 67 5.47 9.70 -10.17
CA THR A 67 5.78 10.77 -11.12
C THR A 67 6.22 10.17 -12.46
N ALA A 68 6.23 10.98 -13.52
CA ALA A 68 6.69 10.53 -14.84
C ALA A 68 8.12 9.96 -14.85
N SER A 69 8.99 10.45 -13.96
CA SER A 69 10.35 9.91 -13.82
C SER A 69 10.36 8.51 -13.19
N ASP A 70 9.47 8.24 -12.24
CA ASP A 70 9.38 6.94 -11.56
C ASP A 70 8.96 5.81 -12.52
N THR A 71 8.18 6.13 -13.56
CA THR A 71 7.68 5.15 -14.55
C THR A 71 8.51 5.09 -15.84
N SER A 72 9.52 5.93 -15.99
CA SER A 72 10.41 5.91 -17.15
C SER A 72 11.34 4.69 -17.13
N THR A 73 11.66 4.12 -18.29
CA THR A 73 12.49 2.89 -18.41
C THR A 73 13.91 3.05 -17.84
N HIS A 74 14.39 4.28 -17.75
CA HIS A 74 15.76 4.59 -17.31
C HIS A 74 15.78 5.23 -15.90
N GLY A 75 14.61 5.53 -15.34
CA GLY A 75 14.46 6.11 -14.02
C GLY A 75 14.32 5.04 -12.94
N GLY A 76 14.65 5.41 -11.70
CA GLY A 76 14.30 4.63 -10.52
C GLY A 76 13.14 5.28 -9.77
N PHE A 77 12.62 4.58 -8.78
CA PHE A 77 11.61 5.11 -7.87
C PHE A 77 12.26 6.01 -6.80
N SER A 78 11.84 7.27 -6.74
CA SER A 78 12.36 8.20 -5.73
C SER A 78 11.57 8.12 -4.43
N VAL A 79 12.22 7.76 -3.32
CA VAL A 79 11.57 7.65 -2.01
C VAL A 79 11.83 8.90 -1.17
N PRO A 80 10.80 9.57 -0.61
CA PRO A 80 11.00 10.64 0.36
C PRO A 80 11.81 10.15 1.56
N ARG A 81 12.81 10.92 1.99
CA ARG A 81 13.73 10.54 3.07
C ARG A 81 13.01 10.05 4.34
N ARG A 82 12.01 10.80 4.82
CA ARG A 82 11.22 10.45 6.01
C ARG A 82 10.47 9.12 5.85
N ALA A 83 10.05 8.77 4.64
CA ALA A 83 9.36 7.51 4.38
C ALA A 83 10.36 6.33 4.38
N ALA A 84 11.53 6.52 3.75
CA ALA A 84 12.59 5.52 3.74
C ALA A 84 13.10 5.21 5.17
N GLU A 85 13.38 6.25 5.97
CA GLU A 85 13.84 6.11 7.36
C GLU A 85 12.80 5.45 8.28
N LYS A 86 11.50 5.59 7.96
CA LYS A 86 10.41 5.00 8.73
C LYS A 86 10.17 3.53 8.38
N VAL A 87 10.19 3.19 7.10
CA VAL A 87 9.67 1.90 6.60
C VAL A 87 10.77 0.91 6.23
N PHE A 88 11.95 1.37 5.81
CA PHE A 88 13.03 0.46 5.39
C PHE A 88 13.99 0.16 6.53
N PRO A 89 14.67 -1.00 6.51
CA PRO A 89 15.82 -1.25 7.36
C PRO A 89 16.88 -0.14 7.22
N PRO A 90 17.60 0.20 8.29
CA PRO A 90 18.63 1.25 8.24
C PRO A 90 19.78 0.84 7.31
N LEU A 91 20.25 1.79 6.51
CA LEU A 91 21.42 1.60 5.66
C LEU A 91 22.71 1.59 6.49
N ASP A 92 23.67 0.80 6.02
CA ASP A 92 25.07 0.92 6.45
C ASP A 92 25.74 2.09 5.70
N PHE A 93 25.95 3.19 6.41
CA PHE A 93 26.56 4.41 5.87
C PHE A 93 28.09 4.35 5.76
N SER A 94 28.72 3.26 6.17
CA SER A 94 30.15 3.05 5.92
C SER A 94 30.45 2.68 4.45
N GLN A 95 29.43 2.25 3.70
CA GLN A 95 29.52 1.90 2.28
C GLN A 95 29.40 3.11 1.35
N GLN A 96 29.96 3.02 0.14
CA GLN A 96 29.93 4.13 -0.83
C GLN A 96 29.51 3.65 -2.24
N PRO A 97 28.28 3.96 -2.71
CA PRO A 97 27.18 4.60 -1.97
C PRO A 97 26.52 3.62 -0.97
N PRO A 98 25.90 4.11 0.12
CA PRO A 98 25.09 3.28 1.01
C PRO A 98 23.94 2.61 0.24
N CYS A 99 23.88 1.27 0.27
CA CYS A 99 22.81 0.53 -0.40
C CYS A 99 22.46 -0.80 0.29
N GLN A 100 21.26 -1.30 0.00
CA GLN A 100 20.79 -2.62 0.44
C GLN A 100 19.80 -3.21 -0.58
N GLU A 101 19.64 -4.53 -0.55
CA GLU A 101 18.53 -5.22 -1.24
C GLU A 101 17.31 -5.23 -0.30
N LEU A 102 16.16 -4.84 -0.82
CA LEU A 102 14.86 -4.98 -0.17
C LEU A 102 14.08 -6.10 -0.87
N ILE A 103 13.40 -6.91 -0.07
CA ILE A 103 12.48 -7.93 -0.56
C ILE A 103 11.10 -7.58 0.00
N ALA A 104 10.12 -7.42 -0.88
CA ALA A 104 8.72 -7.17 -0.50
C ALA A 104 7.80 -8.22 -1.13
N ARG A 105 6.68 -8.51 -0.49
CA ARG A 105 5.61 -9.35 -1.03
C ARG A 105 4.39 -8.51 -1.32
N ASP A 106 3.75 -8.75 -2.46
CA ASP A 106 2.47 -8.12 -2.78
C ASP A 106 1.27 -8.90 -2.22
N LEU A 107 0.05 -8.46 -2.56
CA LEU A 107 -1.20 -9.10 -2.13
C LEU A 107 -1.41 -10.52 -2.68
N HIS A 108 -0.64 -10.92 -3.70
CA HIS A 108 -0.69 -12.25 -4.32
C HIS A 108 0.44 -13.15 -3.84
N ASP A 109 1.17 -12.74 -2.80
CA ASP A 109 2.39 -13.37 -2.29
C ASP A 109 3.56 -13.42 -3.29
N ILE A 110 3.55 -12.56 -4.32
CA ILE A 110 4.68 -12.49 -5.26
C ILE A 110 5.81 -11.69 -4.61
N GLU A 111 7.01 -12.25 -4.59
CA GLU A 111 8.20 -11.59 -4.08
C GLU A 111 8.83 -10.67 -5.14
N TRP A 112 9.07 -9.43 -4.72
CA TRP A 112 9.69 -8.38 -5.51
C TRP A 112 10.98 -7.93 -4.85
N LYS A 113 12.06 -7.86 -5.63
CA LYS A 113 13.37 -7.42 -5.17
C LYS A 113 13.64 -6.00 -5.66
N PHE A 114 14.08 -5.14 -4.75
CA PHE A 114 14.42 -3.75 -5.05
C PHE A 114 15.79 -3.40 -4.51
N ARG A 115 16.55 -2.61 -5.27
CA ARG A 115 17.81 -2.04 -4.79
C ARG A 115 17.55 -0.66 -4.21
N HIS A 116 17.66 -0.52 -2.90
CA HIS A 116 17.60 0.77 -2.21
C HIS A 116 19.00 1.38 -2.14
N ILE A 117 19.18 2.59 -2.68
CA ILE A 117 20.45 3.30 -2.69
C ILE A 117 20.22 4.72 -2.19
N PHE A 118 20.97 5.16 -1.19
CA PHE A 118 21.03 6.56 -0.80
C PHE A 118 22.13 7.26 -1.61
N ARG A 119 21.74 8.23 -2.45
CA ARG A 119 22.68 9.01 -3.27
C ARG A 119 22.97 10.42 -2.76
N GLY A 120 22.44 10.76 -1.58
CA GLY A 120 22.61 12.09 -0.98
C GLY A 120 21.91 13.21 -1.74
N ARG A 121 21.95 14.39 -1.12
CA ARG A 121 22.05 15.67 -1.80
C ARG A 121 23.23 16.39 -1.18
#